data_AF-A0A7X0EA25-F1
#
_entry.id   AF-A0A7X0EA25-F1
#
_cell.length_a   1.000
_cell.length_b   1.000
_cell.length_c   1.000
_cell.angle_alpha   90.00
_cell.angle_beta   90.00
_cell.angle_gamma   90.00
#
_symmetry.space_group_name_H-M   'P 1'
#
loop_
_entity.id
_entity.type
_entity.pdbx_description
1 polymer ?
#
loop_
_entity_poly.entity_id
_entity_poly.type
_entity_poly.pdbx_seq_one_letter_code
_entity_poly.pdbx_strand_id
1 'polypeptide(L)'
;MTDLHAAAKRCLDASDPAEKLRLTRETWESLLAGELHAEPSSPPPEPIGAPGRPAKPMLVNARQVPQRGLGSTEGRAALVHAVAHIEFNAINLAWDAVYRFRGKPDEYYRDWASCANDEARHFAMLSARLTEMGHVYGDFDAHDGLWAMAEKTADHDTARMALVPRVLEARGLDVTPGMIERLRHLGDTRTVAILEVILREEVAHVAAGTRWYRHCCERDGLDPVDTFFELLHEYMGVSLRGPFNRPARIEAGFVEEELDRLASMALLA
;
A
#
# COMPACT_ATOMS: atom_id res chain seq x y z
N MET A 1 14.77 -23.12 -3.13
CA MET A 1 14.49 -22.52 -1.81
C MET A 1 12.99 -22.61 -1.64
N THR A 2 12.49 -23.37 -0.66
CA THR A 2 11.04 -23.60 -0.43
C THR A 2 10.44 -22.65 0.61
N ASP A 3 11.30 -21.89 1.30
CA ASP A 3 10.93 -20.97 2.36
C ASP A 3 10.38 -19.65 1.80
N LEU A 4 9.07 -19.43 2.01
CA LEU A 4 8.38 -18.21 1.61
C LEU A 4 8.88 -16.97 2.35
N HIS A 5 9.24 -17.07 3.62
CA HIS A 5 9.74 -15.93 4.38
C HIS A 5 11.11 -15.48 3.89
N ALA A 6 11.99 -16.42 3.51
CA ALA A 6 13.25 -16.11 2.86
C ALA A 6 13.05 -15.47 1.48
N ALA A 7 12.06 -15.93 0.71
CA ALA A 7 11.70 -15.32 -0.57
C ALA A 7 11.14 -13.90 -0.40
N ALA A 8 10.23 -13.69 0.54
CA ALA A 8 9.68 -12.38 0.88
C ALA A 8 10.77 -11.39 1.32
N LYS A 9 11.74 -11.83 2.14
CA LYS A 9 12.90 -11.02 2.51
C LYS A 9 13.70 -10.57 1.29
N ARG A 10 13.95 -11.47 0.33
CA ARG A 10 14.66 -11.10 -0.92
C ARG A 10 13.90 -10.05 -1.71
N CYS A 11 12.58 -10.16 -1.83
CA CYS A 11 11.76 -9.14 -2.49
C CYS A 11 11.83 -7.80 -1.76
N LEU A 12 11.77 -7.82 -0.43
CA LEU A 12 11.84 -6.63 0.42
C LEU A 12 13.20 -5.93 0.29
N ASP A 13 14.30 -6.68 0.33
CA ASP A 13 15.68 -6.17 0.29
C ASP A 13 16.11 -5.69 -1.11
N ALA A 14 15.39 -6.06 -2.17
CA ALA A 14 15.73 -5.65 -3.53
C ALA A 14 15.61 -4.14 -3.71
N SER A 15 16.71 -3.47 -4.07
CA SER A 15 16.73 -2.01 -4.26
C SER A 15 16.52 -1.57 -5.71
N ASP A 16 16.86 -2.41 -6.69
CA ASP A 16 16.60 -2.13 -8.10
C ASP A 16 15.12 -2.39 -8.44
N PRO A 17 14.39 -1.44 -9.05
CA PRO A 17 12.98 -1.64 -9.35
C PRO A 17 12.69 -2.80 -10.28
N ALA A 18 13.50 -3.03 -11.31
CA ALA A 18 13.26 -4.13 -12.25
C ALA A 18 13.48 -5.48 -11.57
N GLU A 19 14.50 -5.58 -10.73
CA GLU A 19 14.76 -6.78 -9.93
C GLU A 19 13.67 -7.02 -8.87
N LYS A 20 13.19 -5.98 -8.18
CA LYS A 20 12.09 -6.12 -7.21
C LYS A 20 10.82 -6.64 -7.89
N LEU A 21 10.49 -6.12 -9.08
CA LEU A 21 9.35 -6.58 -9.88
C LEU A 21 9.52 -8.04 -10.31
N ARG A 22 10.72 -8.41 -10.78
CA ARG A 22 11.02 -9.79 -11.20
C ARG A 22 10.88 -10.77 -10.03
N LEU A 23 11.52 -10.45 -8.90
CA LEU A 23 11.48 -11.27 -7.67
C LEU A 23 10.06 -11.40 -7.13
N THR A 24 9.27 -10.31 -7.16
CA THR A 24 7.89 -10.31 -6.71
C THR A 24 7.05 -11.27 -7.54
N ARG A 25 7.13 -11.18 -8.88
CA ARG A 25 6.40 -12.07 -9.78
C ARG A 25 6.81 -13.54 -9.62
N GLU A 26 8.12 -13.82 -9.59
CA GLU A 26 8.60 -15.20 -9.42
C GLU A 26 8.19 -15.80 -8.08
N THR A 27 8.26 -15.02 -7.01
CA THR A 27 7.84 -15.47 -5.67
C THR A 27 6.35 -15.76 -5.63
N TRP A 28 5.54 -14.91 -6.26
CA TRP A 28 4.10 -15.14 -6.41
C TRP A 28 3.79 -16.42 -7.22
N GLU A 29 4.45 -16.60 -8.37
CA GLU A 29 4.27 -17.77 -9.23
C GLU A 29 4.65 -19.07 -8.52
N SER A 30 5.80 -19.09 -7.83
CA SER A 30 6.22 -20.26 -7.04
C SER A 30 5.30 -20.53 -5.84
N LEU A 31 4.73 -19.50 -5.20
CA LEU A 31 3.71 -19.68 -4.16
C LEU A 31 2.41 -20.28 -4.73
N LEU A 32 1.97 -19.83 -5.91
CA LEU A 32 0.81 -20.41 -6.59
C LEU A 32 1.05 -21.86 -7.03
N ALA A 33 2.26 -22.18 -7.46
CA ALA A 33 2.67 -23.53 -7.85
C ALA A 33 2.83 -24.49 -6.65
N GLY A 34 2.77 -23.98 -5.42
CA GLY A 34 3.01 -24.77 -4.21
C GLY A 34 4.48 -25.19 -4.06
N GLU A 35 5.40 -24.37 -4.57
CA GLU A 35 6.85 -24.55 -4.41
C GLU A 35 7.40 -23.77 -3.22
N LEU A 36 6.66 -22.74 -2.78
CA LEU A 36 6.95 -21.93 -1.60
C LEU A 36 5.85 -22.11 -0.55
N HIS A 37 6.26 -22.24 0.70
CA HIS A 37 5.36 -22.35 1.84
C HIS A 37 5.91 -21.54 3.03
N ALA A 38 5.02 -21.13 3.94
CA ALA A 38 5.46 -20.56 5.21
C ALA A 38 6.14 -21.65 6.05
N GLU A 39 7.43 -21.49 6.31
CA GLU A 39 8.23 -22.48 7.02
C GLU A 39 8.28 -22.16 8.52
N PRO A 40 7.75 -23.03 9.41
CA PRO A 40 7.81 -22.79 10.86
C PRO A 40 9.23 -22.72 11.41
N SER A 41 10.20 -23.28 10.67
CA SER A 41 11.62 -23.30 11.03
C SER A 41 12.42 -22.10 10.50
N SER A 42 11.78 -21.18 9.75
CA SER A 42 12.45 -19.96 9.30
C SER A 42 13.01 -19.17 10.49
N PRO A 43 14.19 -18.56 10.35
CA PRO A 43 14.69 -17.64 11.35
C PRO A 43 13.66 -16.54 11.67
N PRO A 44 13.61 -16.06 12.94
CA PRO A 44 12.81 -14.89 13.29
C PRO A 44 13.10 -13.71 12.36
N PRO A 45 12.11 -12.84 12.07
CA PRO A 45 12.35 -11.66 11.27
C PRO A 45 13.39 -10.75 11.94
N GLU A 46 14.26 -10.19 11.13
CA GLU A 46 15.14 -9.09 11.52
C GLU A 46 14.31 -7.88 12.01
N PRO A 47 14.87 -7.07 12.93
CA PRO A 47 14.27 -5.79 13.31
C PRO A 47 13.91 -4.97 12.07
N ILE A 48 12.78 -4.26 12.10
CA ILE A 48 12.39 -3.44 10.95
C ILE A 48 13.46 -2.38 10.66
N GLY A 49 13.85 -2.30 9.39
CA GLY A 49 14.75 -1.28 8.87
C GLY A 49 14.18 -0.68 7.59
N ALA A 50 14.96 0.13 6.91
CA ALA A 50 14.55 0.66 5.60
C ALA A 50 14.39 -0.49 4.58
N PRO A 51 13.34 -0.48 3.74
CA PRO A 51 13.16 -1.49 2.72
C PRO A 51 14.13 -1.21 1.56
N GLY A 52 14.39 -2.23 0.74
CA GLY A 52 15.13 -2.07 -0.50
C GLY A 52 14.46 -1.04 -1.41
N ARG A 53 15.21 0.01 -1.75
CA ARG A 53 14.75 1.09 -2.65
C ARG A 53 15.89 1.65 -3.49
N PRO A 54 15.59 2.17 -4.69
CA PRO A 54 16.59 2.83 -5.52
C PRO A 54 17.14 4.11 -4.86
N ALA A 55 18.28 4.59 -5.35
CA ALA A 55 18.92 5.82 -4.87
C ALA A 55 18.05 7.08 -5.06
N LYS A 56 17.15 7.06 -6.04
CA LYS A 56 16.12 8.08 -6.30
C LYS A 56 14.74 7.41 -6.31
N PRO A 57 13.64 8.10 -5.93
CA PRO A 57 13.55 9.53 -5.63
C PRO A 57 14.22 9.95 -4.33
N MET A 58 14.56 11.24 -4.23
CA MET A 58 14.95 11.82 -2.95
C MET A 58 13.72 11.89 -2.04
N LEU A 59 13.87 11.38 -0.82
CA LEU A 59 12.80 11.39 0.17
C LEU A 59 12.88 12.68 0.99
N VAL A 60 11.86 13.51 0.87
CA VAL A 60 11.72 14.78 1.58
C VAL A 60 10.54 14.72 2.54
N ASN A 61 10.44 15.70 3.46
CA ASN A 61 9.25 15.80 4.30
C ASN A 61 8.00 16.01 3.41
N ALA A 62 6.86 15.42 3.78
CA ALA A 62 5.62 15.57 2.99
C ALA A 62 5.23 17.05 2.74
N ARG A 63 5.58 17.97 3.64
CA ARG A 63 5.35 19.43 3.47
C ARG A 63 6.31 20.10 2.47
N GLN A 64 7.40 19.43 2.13
CA GLN A 64 8.45 19.91 1.22
C GLN A 64 8.31 19.33 -0.19
N VAL A 65 7.40 18.38 -0.42
CA VAL A 65 7.11 17.88 -1.76
C VAL A 65 6.54 19.03 -2.60
N PRO A 66 7.18 19.43 -3.72
CA PRO A 66 6.75 20.59 -4.46
C PRO A 66 5.36 20.39 -5.08
N GLN A 67 4.43 21.32 -4.81
CA GLN A 67 3.09 21.26 -5.37
C GLN A 67 3.08 21.75 -6.81
N ARG A 68 2.59 20.92 -7.72
CA ARG A 68 2.43 21.24 -9.14
C ARG A 68 0.96 21.06 -9.53
N GLY A 69 0.41 22.03 -10.25
CA GLY A 69 -0.94 21.92 -10.79
C GLY A 69 -1.00 20.93 -11.96
N LEU A 70 -2.11 20.22 -12.11
CA LEU A 70 -2.30 19.23 -13.19
C LEU A 70 -2.42 19.86 -14.59
N GLY A 71 -2.49 21.19 -14.70
CA GLY A 71 -2.62 21.90 -15.97
C GLY A 71 -1.39 21.81 -16.88
N SER A 72 -0.19 21.50 -16.33
CA SER A 72 1.03 21.34 -17.12
C SER A 72 1.37 19.86 -17.37
N THR A 73 2.18 19.58 -18.40
CA THR A 73 2.73 18.24 -18.66
C THR A 73 3.60 17.75 -17.50
N GLU A 74 4.48 18.61 -16.98
CA GLU A 74 5.33 18.30 -15.83
C GLU A 74 4.49 18.03 -14.56
N GLY A 75 3.42 18.80 -14.32
CA GLY A 75 2.55 18.59 -13.17
C GLY A 75 1.81 17.27 -13.22
N ARG A 76 1.38 16.83 -14.42
CA ARG A 76 0.81 15.49 -14.62
C ARG A 76 1.87 14.41 -14.43
N ALA A 77 3.09 14.60 -14.94
CA ALA A 77 4.17 13.62 -14.74
C ALA A 77 4.53 13.47 -13.26
N ALA A 78 4.59 14.57 -12.50
CA ALA A 78 4.81 14.55 -11.05
C ALA A 78 3.69 13.80 -10.31
N LEU A 79 2.43 13.92 -10.74
CA LEU A 79 1.33 13.13 -10.19
C LEU A 79 1.54 11.63 -10.47
N VAL A 80 1.81 11.24 -11.71
CA VAL A 80 2.03 9.83 -12.07
C VAL A 80 3.22 9.25 -11.30
N HIS A 81 4.28 10.05 -11.10
CA HIS A 81 5.44 9.66 -10.29
C HIS A 81 5.07 9.46 -8.83
N ALA A 82 4.29 10.37 -8.24
CA ALA A 82 3.84 10.23 -6.86
C ALA A 82 3.01 8.96 -6.66
N VAL A 83 2.10 8.64 -7.58
CA VAL A 83 1.34 7.38 -7.53
C VAL A 83 2.28 6.19 -7.71
N ALA A 84 3.22 6.22 -8.66
CA ALA A 84 4.20 5.15 -8.81
C ALA A 84 5.02 4.92 -7.53
N HIS A 85 5.38 5.99 -6.81
CA HIS A 85 6.08 5.87 -5.54
C HIS A 85 5.21 5.21 -4.45
N ILE A 86 3.90 5.47 -4.44
CA ILE A 86 2.95 4.81 -3.55
C ILE A 86 2.91 3.30 -3.86
N GLU A 87 2.71 2.92 -5.12
CA GLU A 87 2.70 1.50 -5.54
C GLU A 87 4.01 0.79 -5.17
N PHE A 88 5.16 1.44 -5.39
CA PHE A 88 6.45 0.85 -5.05
C PHE A 88 6.60 0.58 -3.55
N ASN A 89 6.08 1.48 -2.70
CA ASN A 89 6.05 1.27 -1.26
C ASN A 89 5.05 0.18 -0.86
N ALA A 90 3.90 0.08 -1.55
CA ALA A 90 2.92 -0.96 -1.29
C ALA A 90 3.48 -2.37 -1.56
N ILE A 91 4.32 -2.54 -2.59
CA ILE A 91 5.11 -3.79 -2.79
C ILE A 91 5.94 -4.12 -1.54
N ASN A 92 6.63 -3.14 -0.96
CA ASN A 92 7.45 -3.34 0.23
C ASN A 92 6.60 -3.67 1.46
N LEU A 93 5.47 -2.97 1.65
CA LEU A 93 4.57 -3.19 2.78
C LEU A 93 3.96 -4.60 2.75
N ALA A 94 3.53 -5.05 1.57
CA ALA A 94 2.96 -6.37 1.36
C ALA A 94 4.02 -7.47 1.60
N TRP A 95 5.23 -7.32 1.09
CA TRP A 95 6.32 -8.27 1.39
C TRP A 95 6.78 -8.22 2.85
N ASP A 96 6.76 -7.06 3.51
CA ASP A 96 7.02 -6.96 4.95
C ASP A 96 5.93 -7.67 5.75
N ALA A 97 4.66 -7.64 5.35
CA ALA A 97 3.60 -8.39 6.01
C ALA A 97 3.89 -9.92 5.98
N VAL A 98 4.24 -10.45 4.80
CA VAL A 98 4.65 -11.86 4.63
C VAL A 98 5.94 -12.17 5.40
N TYR A 99 6.91 -11.26 5.37
CA TYR A 99 8.20 -11.44 6.01
C TYR A 99 8.20 -11.14 7.51
N ARG A 100 7.24 -10.45 8.10
CA ARG A 100 7.31 -10.08 9.52
C ARG A 100 6.41 -10.95 10.39
N PHE A 101 5.17 -11.13 9.97
CA PHE A 101 4.16 -11.75 10.83
C PHE A 101 4.12 -13.26 10.60
N ARG A 102 4.74 -14.01 11.52
CA ARG A 102 4.84 -15.47 11.50
C ARG A 102 3.58 -16.13 12.08
N GLY A 103 3.43 -17.43 11.78
CA GLY A 103 2.38 -18.27 12.36
C GLY A 103 0.96 -17.92 11.92
N LYS A 104 0.81 -17.14 10.84
CA LYS A 104 -0.48 -16.82 10.25
C LYS A 104 -1.00 -17.96 9.36
N PRO A 105 -2.31 -18.02 9.08
CA PRO A 105 -2.86 -18.98 8.11
C PRO A 105 -2.27 -18.79 6.71
N ASP A 106 -2.25 -19.84 5.89
CA ASP A 106 -1.72 -19.78 4.51
C ASP A 106 -2.38 -18.70 3.64
N GLU A 107 -3.67 -18.45 3.88
CA GLU A 107 -4.44 -17.39 3.22
C GLU A 107 -3.87 -16.00 3.49
N TYR A 108 -3.28 -15.76 4.68
CA TYR A 108 -2.65 -14.48 5.01
C TYR A 108 -1.48 -14.21 4.07
N TYR A 109 -0.61 -15.20 3.92
CA TYR A 109 0.55 -15.06 3.07
C TYR A 109 0.16 -14.97 1.61
N ARG A 110 -0.87 -15.70 1.18
CA ARG A 110 -1.40 -15.62 -0.18
C ARG A 110 -1.99 -14.25 -0.49
N ASP A 111 -2.80 -13.69 0.41
CA ASP A 111 -3.40 -12.36 0.23
C ASP A 111 -2.32 -11.30 0.06
N TRP A 112 -1.32 -11.25 0.95
CA TRP A 112 -0.25 -10.24 0.86
C TRP A 112 0.70 -10.46 -0.31
N ALA A 113 1.02 -11.70 -0.66
CA ALA A 113 1.81 -11.97 -1.87
C ALA A 113 1.04 -11.59 -3.15
N SER A 114 -0.29 -11.78 -3.17
CA SER A 114 -1.15 -11.33 -4.27
C SER A 114 -1.16 -9.81 -4.38
N CYS A 115 -1.34 -9.10 -3.25
CA CYS A 115 -1.27 -7.64 -3.22
C CYS A 115 0.08 -7.17 -3.77
N ALA A 116 1.20 -7.69 -3.25
CA ALA A 116 2.53 -7.32 -3.74
C ALA A 116 2.69 -7.49 -5.27
N ASN A 117 2.12 -8.56 -5.83
CA ASN A 117 2.15 -8.81 -7.27
C ASN A 117 1.28 -7.81 -8.07
N ASP A 118 0.12 -7.41 -7.56
CA ASP A 118 -0.69 -6.36 -8.16
C ASP A 118 0.03 -5.00 -8.12
N GLU A 119 0.61 -4.63 -6.98
CA GLU A 119 1.34 -3.36 -6.84
C GLU A 119 2.58 -3.31 -7.73
N ALA A 120 3.26 -4.43 -7.93
CA ALA A 120 4.34 -4.54 -8.90
C ALA A 120 3.87 -4.27 -10.34
N ARG A 121 2.66 -4.73 -10.70
CA ARG A 121 2.04 -4.45 -12.00
C ARG A 121 1.57 -3.00 -12.10
N HIS A 122 0.98 -2.44 -11.05
CA HIS A 122 0.56 -1.04 -10.97
C HIS A 122 1.76 -0.10 -11.16
N PHE A 123 2.83 -0.34 -10.40
CA PHE A 123 4.10 0.37 -10.54
C PHE A 123 4.66 0.30 -11.97
N ALA A 124 4.62 -0.88 -12.60
CA ALA A 124 5.10 -1.06 -13.97
C ALA A 124 4.29 -0.23 -14.98
N MET A 125 2.96 -0.21 -14.85
CA MET A 125 2.08 0.60 -15.72
C MET A 125 2.36 2.10 -15.58
N LEU A 126 2.52 2.59 -14.35
CA LEU A 126 2.81 4.00 -14.08
C LEU A 126 4.22 4.38 -14.52
N SER A 127 5.21 3.50 -14.33
CA SER A 127 6.59 3.73 -14.79
C SER A 127 6.68 3.80 -16.32
N ALA A 128 5.94 2.94 -17.02
CA ALA A 128 5.80 3.02 -18.48
C ALA A 128 5.13 4.34 -18.89
N ARG A 129 4.07 4.75 -18.17
CA ARG A 129 3.39 6.02 -18.42
C ARG A 129 4.31 7.23 -18.22
N LEU A 130 5.15 7.23 -17.18
CA LEU A 130 6.15 8.28 -16.97
C LEU A 130 7.12 8.36 -18.15
N THR A 131 7.57 7.22 -18.65
CA THR A 131 8.48 7.15 -19.80
C THR A 131 7.84 7.78 -21.04
N GLU A 132 6.56 7.50 -21.30
CA GLU A 132 5.80 8.14 -22.38
C GLU A 132 5.69 9.67 -22.21
N MET A 133 5.77 10.18 -20.98
CA MET A 133 5.75 11.60 -20.64
C MET A 133 7.16 12.24 -20.62
N GLY A 134 8.20 11.48 -20.98
CA GLY A 134 9.59 11.96 -21.02
C GLY A 134 10.30 11.96 -19.67
N HIS A 135 9.78 11.22 -18.69
CA HIS A 135 10.31 11.14 -17.33
C HIS A 135 10.58 9.69 -16.90
N VAL A 136 11.39 9.50 -15.87
CA VAL A 136 11.61 8.19 -15.24
C VAL A 136 11.29 8.24 -13.75
N TYR A 137 11.01 7.06 -13.18
CA TYR A 137 10.84 6.94 -11.73
C TYR A 137 12.11 7.40 -11.01
N GLY A 138 11.94 8.40 -10.14
CA GLY A 138 13.04 9.06 -9.44
C GLY A 138 13.35 10.49 -9.90
N ASP A 139 12.74 10.98 -10.98
CA ASP A 139 12.94 12.36 -11.47
C ASP A 139 12.33 13.43 -10.54
N PHE A 140 11.32 13.07 -9.75
CA PHE A 140 10.66 13.95 -8.80
C PHE A 140 10.94 13.49 -7.36
N ASP A 141 10.96 14.43 -6.42
CA ASP A 141 11.05 14.13 -4.98
C ASP A 141 9.77 13.43 -4.50
N ALA A 142 9.90 12.58 -3.47
CA ALA A 142 8.78 11.87 -2.87
C ALA A 142 8.86 11.91 -1.34
N HIS A 143 7.86 11.35 -0.65
CA HIS A 143 7.85 11.28 0.82
C HIS A 143 7.59 9.84 1.29
N ASP A 144 8.16 9.49 2.45
CA ASP A 144 8.15 8.12 2.98
C ASP A 144 7.05 7.88 4.03
N GLY A 145 5.85 8.41 3.77
CA GLY A 145 4.79 8.46 4.78
C GLY A 145 4.26 7.08 5.19
N LEU A 146 4.31 6.13 4.26
CA LEU A 146 3.78 4.78 4.41
C LEU A 146 4.70 3.90 5.27
N TRP A 147 6.00 3.86 4.96
CA TRP A 147 6.95 3.00 5.67
C TRP A 147 7.13 3.42 7.13
N ALA A 148 7.09 4.71 7.43
CA ALA A 148 7.17 5.20 8.81
C ALA A 148 6.06 4.62 9.73
N MET A 149 4.88 4.30 9.19
CA MET A 149 3.84 3.61 9.98
C MET A 149 4.13 2.12 10.15
N ALA A 150 4.73 1.50 9.12
CA ALA A 150 5.19 0.12 9.21
C ALA A 150 6.23 -0.04 10.34
N GLU A 151 7.18 0.89 10.45
CA GLU A 151 8.17 0.92 11.53
C GLU A 151 7.53 1.02 12.91
N LYS A 152 6.55 1.91 13.10
CA LYS A 152 5.85 2.08 14.37
C LYS A 152 5.04 0.85 14.80
N THR A 153 4.54 0.09 13.83
CA THR A 153 3.64 -1.06 14.06
C THR A 153 4.35 -2.41 13.85
N ALA A 154 5.68 -2.42 13.76
CA ALA A 154 6.44 -3.62 13.39
C ALA A 154 6.20 -4.82 14.31
N ASP A 155 6.03 -4.56 15.60
CA ASP A 155 5.85 -5.61 16.60
C ASP A 155 4.37 -5.83 16.98
N HIS A 156 3.43 -5.19 16.26
CA HIS A 156 2.01 -5.22 16.60
C HIS A 156 1.15 -5.43 15.34
N ASP A 157 0.84 -6.69 15.04
CA ASP A 157 0.13 -7.08 13.82
C ASP A 157 -1.29 -6.50 13.76
N THR A 158 -2.02 -6.48 14.87
CA THR A 158 -3.35 -5.85 14.96
C THR A 158 -3.28 -4.37 14.54
N ALA A 159 -2.32 -3.59 15.06
CA ALA A 159 -2.11 -2.21 14.61
C ALA A 159 -1.66 -2.09 13.16
N ARG A 160 -0.78 -2.99 12.71
CA ARG A 160 -0.32 -2.97 11.31
C ARG A 160 -1.50 -3.15 10.35
N MET A 161 -2.31 -4.18 10.56
CA MET A 161 -3.46 -4.49 9.71
C MET A 161 -4.56 -3.42 9.83
N ALA A 162 -4.71 -2.79 11.00
CA ALA A 162 -5.63 -1.69 11.19
C ALA A 162 -5.21 -0.43 10.42
N LEU A 163 -3.93 -0.04 10.47
CA LEU A 163 -3.53 1.31 10.10
C LEU A 163 -2.92 1.40 8.70
N VAL A 164 -2.12 0.43 8.27
CA VAL A 164 -1.46 0.52 6.97
C VAL A 164 -2.47 0.27 5.83
N PRO A 165 -3.08 -0.92 5.70
CA PRO A 165 -3.96 -1.19 4.56
C PRO A 165 -5.33 -0.50 4.67
N ARG A 166 -5.91 -0.44 5.88
CA ARG A 166 -7.27 0.12 6.03
C ARG A 166 -7.31 1.65 6.13
N VAL A 167 -6.21 2.33 6.49
CA VAL A 167 -6.21 3.80 6.62
C VAL A 167 -5.34 4.45 5.58
N LEU A 168 -4.08 4.05 5.48
CA LEU A 168 -3.14 4.70 4.60
C LEU A 168 -3.33 4.28 3.14
N GLU A 169 -3.47 2.99 2.85
CA GLU A 169 -3.70 2.49 1.47
C GLU A 169 -5.13 2.79 1.01
N ALA A 170 -6.13 2.61 1.88
CA ALA A 170 -7.53 3.00 1.62
C ALA A 170 -7.72 4.48 1.26
N ARG A 171 -6.71 5.33 1.47
CA ARG A 171 -6.69 6.70 0.94
C ARG A 171 -6.84 6.73 -0.58
N GLY A 172 -6.28 5.76 -1.29
CA GLY A 172 -6.40 5.61 -2.74
C GLY A 172 -7.87 5.56 -3.19
N LEU A 173 -8.72 4.83 -2.45
CA LEU A 173 -10.16 4.74 -2.72
C LEU A 173 -10.86 6.10 -2.66
N ASP A 174 -10.39 7.00 -1.78
CA ASP A 174 -11.00 8.30 -1.55
C ASP A 174 -10.54 9.34 -2.58
N VAL A 175 -9.23 9.37 -2.90
CA VAL A 175 -8.63 10.47 -3.66
C VAL A 175 -8.55 10.21 -5.16
N THR A 176 -8.36 8.96 -5.57
CA THR A 176 -8.17 8.58 -6.98
C THR A 176 -9.37 8.94 -7.87
N PRO A 177 -10.65 8.80 -7.43
CA PRO A 177 -11.79 9.23 -8.25
C PRO A 177 -11.72 10.70 -8.68
N GLY A 178 -11.38 11.60 -7.76
CA GLY A 178 -11.23 13.03 -8.05
C GLY A 178 -10.03 13.33 -8.96
N MET A 179 -8.95 12.56 -8.84
CA MET A 179 -7.81 12.66 -9.76
C MET A 179 -8.19 12.23 -11.18
N ILE A 180 -8.90 11.10 -11.31
CA ILE A 180 -9.42 10.60 -12.59
C ILE A 180 -10.30 11.64 -13.26
N GLU A 181 -11.25 12.23 -12.53
CA GLU A 181 -12.15 13.25 -13.07
C GLU A 181 -11.37 14.43 -13.64
N ARG A 182 -10.40 14.98 -12.88
CA ARG A 182 -9.58 16.11 -13.32
C ARG A 182 -8.75 15.77 -14.56
N LEU A 183 -8.12 14.60 -14.60
CA LEU A 183 -7.31 14.17 -15.75
C LEU A 183 -8.16 13.93 -17.00
N ARG A 184 -9.39 13.44 -16.83
CA ARG A 184 -10.36 13.28 -17.92
C ARG A 184 -10.71 14.62 -18.55
N HIS A 185 -10.97 15.66 -17.75
CA HIS A 185 -11.21 17.02 -18.24
C HIS A 185 -9.99 17.61 -18.99
N LEU A 186 -8.78 17.19 -18.63
CA LEU A 186 -7.52 17.59 -19.27
C LEU A 186 -7.15 16.74 -20.50
N GLY A 187 -8.01 15.78 -20.87
CA GLY A 187 -7.82 14.90 -22.02
C GLY A 187 -6.73 13.83 -21.84
N ASP A 188 -6.24 13.59 -20.63
CA ASP A 188 -5.21 12.56 -20.37
C ASP A 188 -5.86 11.19 -20.17
N THR A 189 -6.44 10.66 -21.25
CA THR A 189 -7.17 9.40 -21.25
C THR A 189 -6.29 8.19 -20.92
N ARG A 190 -4.98 8.27 -21.22
CA ARG A 190 -4.02 7.19 -20.95
C ARG A 190 -3.76 7.03 -19.47
N THR A 191 -3.50 8.13 -18.75
CA THR A 191 -3.32 8.09 -17.29
C THR A 191 -4.63 7.69 -16.60
N VAL A 192 -5.77 8.18 -17.07
CA VAL A 192 -7.09 7.79 -16.55
C VAL A 192 -7.29 6.28 -16.60
N ALA A 193 -7.02 5.64 -17.75
CA ALA A 193 -7.20 4.20 -17.90
C ALA A 193 -6.33 3.38 -16.92
N ILE A 194 -5.11 3.85 -16.60
CA ILE A 194 -4.24 3.20 -15.62
C ILE A 194 -4.82 3.34 -14.21
N LEU A 195 -5.22 4.57 -13.82
CA LEU A 195 -5.80 4.82 -12.50
C LEU A 195 -7.14 4.09 -12.29
N GLU A 196 -7.94 3.88 -13.35
CA GLU A 196 -9.17 3.09 -13.28
C GLU A 196 -8.91 1.60 -13.05
N VAL A 197 -7.78 1.05 -13.55
CA VAL A 197 -7.35 -0.32 -13.22
C VAL A 197 -6.95 -0.41 -11.75
N ILE A 198 -6.06 0.49 -11.31
CA ILE A 198 -5.55 0.52 -9.93
C ILE A 198 -6.72 0.65 -8.94
N LEU A 199 -7.60 1.64 -9.13
CA LEU A 199 -8.74 1.89 -8.24
C LEU A 199 -9.67 0.68 -8.10
N ARG A 200 -9.88 -0.09 -9.17
CA ARG A 200 -10.72 -1.30 -9.14
C ARG A 200 -10.08 -2.41 -8.30
N GLU A 201 -8.76 -2.55 -8.38
CA GLU A 201 -8.02 -3.63 -7.73
C GLU A 201 -7.71 -3.30 -6.26
N GLU A 202 -7.55 -2.02 -5.93
CA GLU A 202 -7.31 -1.48 -4.58
C GLU A 202 -8.36 -1.93 -3.54
N VAL A 203 -9.62 -2.10 -3.96
CA VAL A 203 -10.71 -2.54 -3.05
C VAL A 203 -10.39 -3.90 -2.43
N ALA A 204 -9.80 -4.82 -3.21
CA ALA A 204 -9.43 -6.14 -2.72
C ALA A 204 -8.26 -6.09 -1.73
N HIS A 205 -7.32 -5.16 -1.91
CA HIS A 205 -6.18 -4.96 -1.01
C HIS A 205 -6.63 -4.42 0.35
N VAL A 206 -7.50 -3.39 0.34
CA VAL A 206 -8.11 -2.85 1.56
C VAL A 206 -8.99 -3.92 2.24
N ALA A 207 -9.71 -4.74 1.46
CA ALA A 207 -10.49 -5.85 1.99
C ALA A 207 -9.65 -6.91 2.69
N ALA A 208 -8.47 -7.24 2.14
CA ALA A 208 -7.50 -8.12 2.79
C ALA A 208 -7.03 -7.52 4.13
N GLY A 209 -6.73 -6.21 4.15
CA GLY A 209 -6.43 -5.48 5.38
C GLY A 209 -7.53 -5.60 6.44
N THR A 210 -8.79 -5.39 6.05
CA THR A 210 -9.95 -5.55 6.94
C THR A 210 -10.10 -6.98 7.46
N ARG A 211 -9.92 -7.99 6.59
CA ARG A 211 -10.01 -9.41 6.98
C ARG A 211 -8.97 -9.75 8.04
N TRP A 212 -7.71 -9.39 7.81
CA TRP A 212 -6.61 -9.75 8.70
C TRP A 212 -6.59 -8.91 9.98
N TYR A 213 -7.09 -7.68 9.94
CA TYR A 213 -7.37 -6.91 11.15
C TYR A 213 -8.40 -7.61 12.04
N ARG A 214 -9.55 -8.00 11.47
CA ARG A 214 -10.60 -8.72 12.21
C ARG A 214 -10.11 -10.06 12.75
N HIS A 215 -9.32 -10.78 11.97
CA HIS A 215 -8.69 -12.03 12.42
C HIS A 215 -7.80 -11.80 13.65
N CYS A 216 -7.00 -10.73 13.68
CA CYS A 216 -6.18 -10.41 14.85
C CYS A 216 -7.04 -10.01 16.05
N CYS A 217 -8.10 -9.20 15.85
CA CYS A 217 -9.04 -8.87 16.93
C CYS A 217 -9.73 -10.10 17.51
N GLU A 218 -10.18 -11.03 16.67
CA GLU A 218 -10.81 -12.28 17.12
C GLU A 218 -9.84 -13.14 17.92
N ARG A 219 -8.60 -13.31 17.44
CA ARG A 219 -7.52 -14.03 18.14
C ARG A 219 -7.27 -13.45 19.54
N ASP A 220 -7.27 -12.12 19.64
CA ASP A 220 -6.92 -11.40 20.87
C ASP A 220 -8.12 -11.09 21.78
N GLY A 221 -9.35 -11.42 21.35
CA GLY A 221 -10.58 -11.15 22.10
C GLY A 221 -10.96 -9.66 22.17
N LEU A 222 -10.63 -8.89 21.13
CA LEU A 222 -10.81 -7.44 21.05
C LEU A 222 -12.09 -7.07 20.26
N ASP A 223 -12.76 -5.99 20.66
CA ASP A 223 -13.81 -5.40 19.82
C ASP A 223 -13.19 -4.67 18.62
N PRO A 224 -13.51 -5.05 17.36
CA PRO A 224 -12.84 -4.52 16.20
C PRO A 224 -13.18 -3.05 15.90
N VAL A 225 -14.35 -2.54 16.33
CA VAL A 225 -14.70 -1.14 16.07
C VAL A 225 -13.95 -0.25 17.07
N ASP A 226 -14.07 -0.52 18.37
CA ASP A 226 -13.45 0.31 19.39
C ASP A 226 -11.91 0.27 19.31
N THR A 227 -11.33 -0.92 19.15
CA THR A 227 -9.89 -1.10 18.97
C THR A 227 -9.36 -0.30 17.78
N PHE A 228 -10.13 -0.22 16.68
CA PHE A 228 -9.69 0.50 15.49
C PHE A 228 -9.51 2.00 15.77
N PHE A 229 -10.43 2.59 16.54
CA PHE A 229 -10.36 4.00 16.90
C PHE A 229 -9.34 4.30 18.02
N GLU A 230 -9.12 3.36 18.94
CA GLU A 230 -8.03 3.44 19.90
C GLU A 230 -6.67 3.50 19.18
N LEU A 231 -6.46 2.59 18.22
CA LEU A 231 -5.25 2.55 17.39
C LEU A 231 -5.07 3.80 16.54
N LEU A 232 -6.15 4.31 15.93
CA LEU A 232 -6.11 5.58 15.21
C LEU A 232 -5.65 6.73 16.11
N HIS A 233 -6.20 6.80 17.32
CA HIS A 233 -5.83 7.84 18.27
C HIS A 233 -4.36 7.72 18.71
N GLU A 234 -3.93 6.52 19.07
CA GLU A 234 -2.58 6.25 19.56
C GLU A 234 -1.50 6.56 18.51
N TYR A 235 -1.68 6.09 17.27
CA TYR A 235 -0.63 6.14 16.25
C TYR A 235 -0.72 7.36 15.32
N MET A 236 -1.92 7.90 15.10
CA MET A 236 -2.17 8.99 14.15
C MET A 236 -2.70 10.27 14.80
N GLY A 237 -3.16 10.21 16.05
CA GLY A 237 -3.80 11.33 16.72
C GLY A 237 -5.19 11.61 16.13
N VAL A 238 -5.41 12.83 15.60
CA VAL A 238 -6.76 13.31 15.21
C VAL A 238 -6.89 13.65 13.71
N SER A 239 -5.80 13.68 12.93
CA SER A 239 -5.84 14.25 11.57
C SER A 239 -6.08 13.20 10.49
N LEU A 240 -7.33 12.77 10.32
CA LEU A 240 -7.78 12.14 9.08
C LEU A 240 -8.36 13.20 8.14
N ARG A 241 -8.21 12.99 6.83
CA ARG A 241 -8.77 13.91 5.83
C ARG A 241 -9.97 13.25 5.15
N GLY A 242 -11.10 13.93 5.08
CA GLY A 242 -12.22 13.48 4.25
C GLY A 242 -12.11 14.00 2.81
N PRO A 243 -13.18 13.83 2.01
CA PRO A 243 -14.29 12.90 2.23
C PRO A 243 -13.84 11.45 2.04
N PHE A 244 -14.57 10.49 2.63
CA PHE A 244 -14.33 9.06 2.45
C PHE A 244 -15.24 8.48 1.35
N ASN A 245 -14.70 7.63 0.49
CA ASN A 245 -15.47 6.88 -0.50
C ASN A 245 -16.23 5.75 0.20
N ARG A 246 -17.40 6.08 0.76
CA ARG A 246 -18.21 5.14 1.55
C ARG A 246 -18.54 3.85 0.77
N PRO A 247 -19.03 3.88 -0.49
CA PRO A 247 -19.31 2.65 -1.23
C PRO A 247 -18.09 1.72 -1.33
N ALA A 248 -16.93 2.25 -1.74
CA ALA A 248 -15.72 1.43 -1.89
C ALA A 248 -15.19 0.91 -0.55
N ARG A 249 -15.27 1.72 0.52
CA ARG A 249 -14.85 1.27 1.86
C ARG A 249 -15.78 0.21 2.44
N ILE A 250 -17.10 0.31 2.23
CA ILE A 250 -18.06 -0.75 2.61
C ILE A 250 -17.74 -2.05 1.86
N GLU A 251 -17.48 -1.96 0.55
CA GLU A 251 -17.06 -3.11 -0.26
C GLU A 251 -15.75 -3.71 0.26
N ALA A 252 -14.82 -2.87 0.71
CA ALA A 252 -13.59 -3.28 1.40
C ALA A 252 -13.79 -3.74 2.86
N GLY A 253 -15.04 -3.88 3.31
CA GLY A 253 -15.40 -4.50 4.58
C GLY A 253 -15.56 -3.56 5.77
N PHE A 254 -15.49 -2.24 5.60
CA PHE A 254 -15.86 -1.30 6.66
C PHE A 254 -17.34 -1.41 7.00
N VAL A 255 -17.68 -1.25 8.28
CA VAL A 255 -19.09 -1.10 8.70
C VAL A 255 -19.51 0.35 8.73
N GLU A 256 -20.82 0.59 8.65
CA GLU A 256 -21.41 1.94 8.68
C GLU A 256 -20.96 2.75 9.89
N GLU A 257 -20.92 2.12 11.07
CA GLU A 257 -20.49 2.75 12.32
C GLU A 257 -19.05 3.27 12.24
N GLU A 258 -18.12 2.49 11.65
CA GLU A 258 -16.74 2.93 11.45
C GLU A 258 -16.70 4.15 10.53
N LEU A 259 -17.47 4.16 9.44
CA LEU A 259 -17.48 5.26 8.48
C LEU A 259 -18.07 6.54 9.06
N ASP A 260 -19.12 6.44 9.88
CA ASP A 260 -19.72 7.58 10.57
C ASP A 260 -18.75 8.20 11.58
N ARG A 261 -18.09 7.37 12.40
CA ARG A 261 -17.08 7.83 13.35
C ARG A 261 -15.88 8.45 12.62
N LEU A 262 -15.37 7.82 11.56
CA LEU A 262 -14.30 8.37 10.72
C LEU A 262 -14.69 9.75 10.17
N ALA A 263 -15.90 9.89 9.62
CA ALA A 263 -16.40 11.15 9.07
C ALA A 263 -16.47 12.25 10.14
N SER A 264 -16.87 11.93 11.37
CA SER A 264 -16.90 12.89 12.49
C SER A 264 -15.52 13.37 12.95
N MET A 265 -14.49 12.54 12.77
CA MET A 265 -13.11 12.86 13.16
C MET A 265 -12.33 13.59 12.05
N ALA A 266 -12.81 13.48 10.81
CA ALA A 266 -12.10 13.99 9.66
C ALA A 266 -12.13 15.52 9.60
N LEU A 267 -10.98 16.10 9.28
CA LEU A 267 -10.93 17.47 8.78
C LEU A 267 -11.64 17.50 7.42
N LEU A 268 -12.61 18.41 7.28
CA LEU A 268 -13.18 18.74 5.98
C LEU A 268 -12.05 19.28 5.09
N ALA A 269 -11.80 18.62 3.96
CA ALA A 269 -10.75 18.96 3.01
C ALA A 269 -11.14 20.15 2.12
#